data_AF-A0A0S4XDE2-F1
#
_entry.id   AF-A0A0S4XDE2-F1
#
_cell.length_a   1.000
_cell.length_b   1.000
_cell.length_c   1.000
_cell.angle_alpha   90.00
_cell.angle_beta   90.00
_cell.angle_gamma   90.00
#
_symmetry.space_group_name_H-M   'P 1'
#
loop_
_entity.id
_entity.type
_entity.pdbx_description
1 polymer ?
#
loop_
_entity_poly.entity_id
_entity_poly.type
_entity_poly.pdbx_seq_one_letter_code
_entity_poly.pdbx_strand_id
1 'polypeptide(L)'
;MTRPHFRFWPRRLPTHITAPQTSLWFNLEVSARRYPDKDAIVFYGRHVRYRELHDDALAVAGWLQQMAGVGKGDRVLLYMQNCPQFVAAYYGILRADAVVVPVNPMNRPEEFKHYITDAGASVVICSDDLAANVTAANADLPQAQRVRHPLATSYADALPATCDHSEDVPPAWLTAAHPPQPGAVAWKDALAQRLVPGPHTAGPDDLAVMPYTSGTTGFPKGCMHPHRTVMHNVVAVSYTHLTLPTKA
;
A
#
# COMPACT_ATOMS: atom_id res chain seq x y z
N MET A 1 -7.77 23.16 35.03
CA MET A 1 -8.97 22.36 35.39
C MET A 1 -8.91 21.03 34.65
N THR A 2 -9.02 19.91 35.36
CA THR A 2 -9.12 18.56 34.78
C THR A 2 -10.46 18.42 34.05
N ARG A 3 -10.45 17.91 32.80
CA ARG A 3 -11.67 17.79 32.00
C ARG A 3 -12.63 16.76 32.65
N PRO A 4 -13.95 17.03 32.76
CA PRO A 4 -14.89 16.17 33.49
C PRO A 4 -14.93 14.70 33.02
N HIS A 5 -14.63 14.42 31.74
CA HIS A 5 -14.60 13.06 31.21
C HIS A 5 -13.40 12.23 31.69
N PHE A 6 -12.33 12.85 32.21
CA PHE A 6 -11.16 12.11 32.72
C PHE A 6 -11.49 11.22 33.93
N ARG A 7 -12.59 11.50 34.65
CA ARG A 7 -13.07 10.61 35.73
C ARG A 7 -13.51 9.23 35.24
N PHE A 8 -13.87 9.11 33.96
CA PHE A 8 -14.28 7.86 33.31
C PHE A 8 -13.24 7.32 32.33
N TRP A 9 -12.12 8.05 32.15
CA TRP A 9 -11.07 7.63 31.25
C TRP A 9 -10.31 6.42 31.82
N PRO A 10 -9.94 5.42 31.00
CA PRO A 10 -9.19 4.27 31.49
C PRO A 10 -7.87 4.70 32.12
N ARG A 11 -7.63 4.31 33.39
CA ARG A 11 -6.49 4.77 34.20
C ARG A 11 -5.12 4.50 33.56
N ARG A 12 -5.01 3.48 32.70
CA ARG A 12 -3.77 3.05 32.05
C ARG A 12 -3.59 3.60 30.63
N LEU A 13 -4.55 4.37 30.13
CA LEU A 13 -4.46 4.98 28.81
C LEU A 13 -4.06 6.45 28.92
N PRO A 14 -3.14 6.93 28.08
CA PRO A 14 -2.79 8.33 28.05
C PRO A 14 -3.99 9.17 27.61
N THR A 15 -4.13 10.37 28.16
CA THR A 15 -5.15 11.35 27.76
C THR A 15 -4.72 12.22 26.57
N HIS A 16 -3.47 12.04 26.12
CA HIS A 16 -2.88 12.74 24.99
C HIS A 16 -1.89 11.80 24.28
N ILE A 17 -1.91 11.79 22.96
CA ILE A 17 -0.98 11.01 22.14
C ILE A 17 -0.11 11.99 21.36
N THR A 18 1.21 11.91 21.59
CA THR A 18 2.20 12.62 20.78
C THR A 18 2.64 11.69 19.66
N ALA A 19 2.24 11.99 18.43
CA ALA A 19 2.65 11.24 17.25
C ALA A 19 3.90 11.87 16.61
N PRO A 20 4.84 11.05 16.09
CA PRO A 20 5.99 11.54 15.32
C PRO A 20 5.55 12.48 14.19
N GLN A 21 6.28 13.58 14.01
CA GLN A 21 6.04 14.56 12.93
C GLN A 21 6.87 14.20 11.69
N THR A 22 6.74 12.95 11.24
CA THR A 22 7.49 12.39 10.11
C THR A 22 6.53 11.78 9.09
N SER A 23 7.05 11.44 7.90
CA SER A 23 6.29 10.61 6.96
C SER A 23 6.13 9.19 7.50
N LEU A 24 5.15 8.46 6.95
CA LEU A 24 4.95 7.04 7.25
C LEU A 24 6.09 6.18 6.68
N TRP A 25 6.71 6.60 5.57
CA TRP A 25 7.89 5.94 5.02
C TRP A 25 9.02 5.83 6.06
N PHE A 26 9.23 6.89 6.85
CA PHE A 26 10.24 6.91 7.90
C PHE A 26 10.12 5.75 8.90
N ASN A 27 8.90 5.26 9.17
CA ASN A 27 8.69 4.13 10.07
C ASN A 27 9.30 2.83 9.51
N LEU A 28 9.14 2.56 8.21
CA LEU A 28 9.76 1.42 7.56
C LEU A 28 11.28 1.59 7.50
N GLU A 29 11.76 2.78 7.13
CA GLU A 29 13.19 3.09 7.09
C GLU A 29 13.87 2.82 8.44
N VAL A 30 13.30 3.33 9.54
CA VAL A 30 13.83 3.09 10.89
C VAL A 30 13.77 1.61 11.26
N SER A 31 12.67 0.92 10.94
CA SER A 31 12.50 -0.51 11.27
C SER A 31 13.52 -1.37 10.53
N ALA A 32 13.74 -1.10 9.23
CA ALA A 32 14.72 -1.80 8.41
C ALA A 32 16.16 -1.53 8.85
N ARG A 33 16.48 -0.31 9.30
CA ARG A 33 17.79 -0.01 9.89
C ARG A 33 18.02 -0.70 11.23
N ARG A 34 16.99 -0.78 12.07
CA ARG A 34 17.10 -1.33 13.44
C ARG A 34 17.06 -2.85 13.47
N TYR A 35 16.27 -3.47 12.59
CA TYR A 35 15.99 -4.90 12.59
C TYR A 35 16.02 -5.51 11.17
N PRO A 36 17.13 -5.36 10.42
CA PRO A 36 17.19 -5.72 9.00
C PRO A 36 16.88 -7.20 8.74
N ASP A 37 17.29 -8.08 9.66
CA ASP A 37 17.15 -9.53 9.53
C ASP A 37 15.90 -10.10 10.20
N LYS A 38 15.07 -9.25 10.82
CA LYS A 38 13.82 -9.69 11.42
C LYS A 38 12.75 -9.82 10.33
N ASP A 39 11.90 -10.83 10.46
CA ASP A 39 10.75 -11.02 9.59
C ASP A 39 9.76 -9.86 9.75
N ALA A 40 9.43 -9.22 8.63
CA ALA A 40 8.42 -8.18 8.55
C ALA A 40 7.06 -8.78 8.15
N ILE A 41 7.06 -9.75 7.24
CA ILE A 41 5.86 -10.40 6.71
C ILE A 41 6.10 -11.90 6.62
N VAL A 42 5.12 -12.70 7.03
CA VAL A 42 5.08 -14.14 6.77
C VAL A 42 3.88 -14.41 5.86
N PHE A 43 4.12 -15.01 4.71
CA PHE A 43 3.11 -15.26 3.68
C PHE A 43 3.25 -16.68 3.15
N TYR A 44 2.29 -17.56 3.51
CA TYR A 44 2.30 -18.98 3.14
C TYR A 44 3.66 -19.66 3.37
N GLY A 45 4.25 -19.47 4.56
CA GLY A 45 5.55 -20.04 4.91
C GLY A 45 6.77 -19.31 4.34
N ARG A 46 6.59 -18.32 3.45
CA ARG A 46 7.68 -17.43 3.05
C ARG A 46 7.84 -16.27 4.02
N HIS A 47 9.07 -16.06 4.46
CA HIS A 47 9.46 -14.98 5.37
C HIS A 47 10.10 -13.85 4.55
N VAL A 48 9.51 -12.66 4.60
CA VAL A 48 10.07 -11.44 4.01
C VAL A 48 10.65 -10.61 5.16
N ARG A 49 11.98 -10.40 5.13
CA ARG A 49 12.67 -9.60 6.15
C ARG A 49 12.46 -8.11 5.93
N TYR A 50 12.65 -7.31 6.99
CA TYR A 50 12.55 -5.85 6.87
C TYR A 50 13.50 -5.25 5.83
N ARG A 51 14.72 -5.78 5.66
CA ARG A 51 15.64 -5.31 4.61
C ARG A 51 15.08 -5.55 3.21
N GLU A 52 14.46 -6.71 2.98
CA GLU A 52 13.89 -7.07 1.67
C GLU A 52 12.69 -6.19 1.35
N LEU A 53 11.79 -6.01 2.33
CA LEU A 53 10.64 -5.12 2.17
C LEU A 53 11.06 -3.67 1.88
N HIS A 54 12.11 -3.19 2.55
CA HIS A 54 12.65 -1.85 2.34
C HIS A 54 13.25 -1.70 0.93
N ASP A 55 14.03 -2.68 0.48
CA ASP A 55 14.67 -2.64 -0.83
C ASP A 55 13.63 -2.73 -1.97
N ASP A 56 12.60 -3.58 -1.81
CA ASP A 56 11.48 -3.65 -2.75
C ASP A 56 10.72 -2.32 -2.81
N ALA A 57 10.43 -1.70 -1.66
CA ALA A 57 9.77 -0.39 -1.61
C ALA A 57 10.62 0.72 -2.25
N LEU A 58 11.95 0.71 -2.08
CA LEU A 58 12.85 1.64 -2.78
C LEU A 58 12.80 1.43 -4.29
N ALA A 59 12.85 0.19 -4.77
CA ALA A 59 12.81 -0.12 -6.19
C ALA A 59 11.47 0.29 -6.83
N VAL A 60 10.36 0.05 -6.14
CA VAL A 60 9.03 0.55 -6.56
C VAL A 60 9.05 2.07 -6.66
N ALA A 61 9.55 2.78 -5.65
CA ALA A 61 9.60 4.24 -5.66
C ALA A 61 10.46 4.79 -6.81
N GLY A 62 11.61 4.18 -7.07
CA GLY A 62 12.48 4.56 -8.18
C GLY A 62 11.80 4.36 -9.53
N TRP A 63 11.10 3.24 -9.72
CA TRP A 63 10.32 2.99 -10.93
C TRP A 63 9.17 3.98 -11.10
N LEU A 64 8.42 4.26 -10.03
CA LEU A 64 7.32 5.24 -10.06
C LEU A 64 7.82 6.61 -10.52
N GLN A 65 8.93 7.09 -9.94
CA GLN A 65 9.47 8.41 -10.27
C GLN A 65 10.07 8.48 -11.68
N GLN A 66 10.88 7.49 -12.07
CA GLN A 66 11.69 7.57 -13.29
C GLN A 66 10.97 7.02 -14.54
N MET A 67 10.17 5.96 -14.38
CA MET A 67 9.50 5.28 -15.50
C MET A 67 8.04 5.71 -15.66
N ALA A 68 7.34 5.93 -14.54
CA ALA A 68 5.95 6.37 -14.55
C ALA A 68 5.78 7.90 -14.37
N GLY A 69 6.87 8.63 -14.12
CA GLY A 69 6.87 10.09 -13.99
C GLY A 69 6.11 10.61 -12.76
N VAL A 70 5.93 9.78 -11.73
CA VAL A 70 5.19 10.12 -10.51
C VAL A 70 5.95 11.19 -9.72
N GLY A 71 5.27 12.31 -9.46
CA GLY A 71 5.75 13.39 -8.60
C GLY A 71 5.09 13.40 -7.22
N LYS A 72 5.56 14.32 -6.38
CA LYS A 72 5.02 14.53 -5.04
C LYS A 72 3.53 14.89 -5.10
N GLY A 73 2.71 14.16 -4.35
CA GLY A 73 1.26 14.37 -4.29
C GLY A 73 0.44 13.72 -5.42
N ASP A 74 1.09 13.06 -6.38
CA ASP A 74 0.37 12.28 -7.39
C ASP A 74 -0.31 11.06 -6.75
N ARG A 75 -1.45 10.65 -7.30
CA ARG A 75 -2.24 9.54 -6.79
C ARG A 75 -1.87 8.27 -7.54
N VAL A 76 -1.48 7.24 -6.80
CA VAL A 76 -1.20 5.91 -7.35
C VAL A 76 -2.26 4.94 -6.83
N LEU A 77 -2.99 4.33 -7.76
CA LEU A 77 -3.98 3.30 -7.42
C LEU A 77 -3.26 2.04 -6.97
N LEU A 78 -3.68 1.46 -5.85
CA LEU A 78 -3.18 0.19 -5.33
C LEU A 78 -4.33 -0.82 -5.31
N TYR A 79 -4.34 -1.72 -6.28
CA TYR A 79 -5.49 -2.57 -6.63
C TYR A 79 -5.10 -4.05 -6.66
N MET A 80 -5.03 -4.65 -5.47
CA MET A 80 -4.71 -6.06 -5.26
C MET A 80 -5.18 -6.52 -3.88
N GLN A 81 -5.20 -7.83 -3.64
CA GLN A 81 -5.47 -8.42 -2.33
C GLN A 81 -4.26 -8.33 -1.39
N ASN A 82 -4.43 -8.80 -0.16
CA ASN A 82 -3.37 -8.83 0.85
C ASN A 82 -2.24 -9.77 0.43
N CYS A 83 -1.07 -9.20 0.12
CA CYS A 83 0.16 -9.91 -0.19
C CYS A 83 1.39 -9.07 0.20
N PRO A 84 2.60 -9.65 0.25
CA PRO A 84 3.82 -8.87 0.53
C PRO A 84 4.03 -7.71 -0.45
N GLN A 85 3.70 -7.89 -1.72
CA GLN A 85 3.83 -6.85 -2.75
C GLN A 85 2.89 -5.67 -2.50
N PHE A 86 1.71 -5.88 -1.91
CA PHE A 86 0.84 -4.78 -1.48
C PHE A 86 1.56 -3.87 -0.47
N VAL A 87 2.27 -4.46 0.51
CA VAL A 87 2.98 -3.70 1.54
C VAL A 87 4.19 -2.98 0.95
N ALA A 88 4.97 -3.66 0.09
CA ALA A 88 6.08 -3.06 -0.64
C ALA A 88 5.62 -1.88 -1.52
N ALA A 89 4.53 -2.07 -2.27
CA ALA A 89 3.93 -1.04 -3.11
C ALA A 89 3.41 0.14 -2.29
N TYR A 90 2.72 -0.13 -1.18
CA TYR A 90 2.23 0.91 -0.27
C TYR A 90 3.37 1.82 0.21
N TYR A 91 4.45 1.24 0.73
CA TYR A 91 5.60 2.02 1.17
C TYR A 91 6.38 2.64 0.01
N GLY A 92 6.44 1.99 -1.15
CA GLY A 92 7.10 2.52 -2.35
C GLY A 92 6.40 3.76 -2.89
N ILE A 93 5.07 3.80 -2.89
CA ILE A 93 4.29 4.99 -3.25
C ILE A 93 4.59 6.13 -2.27
N LEU A 94 4.57 5.86 -0.96
CA LEU A 94 4.89 6.87 0.05
C LEU A 94 6.35 7.36 -0.06
N ARG A 95 7.28 6.47 -0.39
CA ARG A 95 8.68 6.81 -0.63
C ARG A 95 8.88 7.64 -1.89
N ALA A 96 7.98 7.53 -2.86
CA ALA A 96 7.94 8.40 -4.02
C ALA A 96 7.34 9.79 -3.72
N ASP A 97 7.03 10.10 -2.45
CA ASP A 97 6.28 11.28 -2.00
C ASP A 97 4.84 11.35 -2.58
N ALA A 98 4.31 10.21 -3.02
CA ALA A 98 2.99 10.09 -3.66
C ALA A 98 1.91 9.59 -2.69
N VAL A 99 0.65 9.69 -3.12
CA VAL A 99 -0.54 9.37 -2.34
C VAL A 99 -1.04 7.97 -2.72
N VAL A 100 -1.16 7.09 -1.73
CA VAL A 100 -1.74 5.76 -1.93
C VAL A 100 -3.25 5.85 -2.05
N VAL A 101 -3.81 5.33 -3.13
CA VAL A 101 -5.26 5.17 -3.30
C VAL A 101 -5.59 3.67 -3.25
N PRO A 102 -5.90 3.11 -2.08
CA PRO A 102 -6.25 1.70 -1.99
C PRO A 102 -7.62 1.47 -2.65
N VAL A 103 -7.67 0.49 -3.55
CA VAL A 103 -8.87 0.12 -4.28
C VAL A 103 -9.29 -1.28 -3.87
N ASN A 104 -10.58 -1.46 -3.57
CA ASN A 104 -11.12 -2.78 -3.23
C ASN A 104 -10.96 -3.73 -4.42
N PRO A 105 -10.26 -4.88 -4.27
CA PRO A 105 -10.03 -5.85 -5.35
C PRO A 105 -11.33 -6.43 -5.95
N MET A 106 -12.45 -6.34 -5.22
CA MET A 106 -13.77 -6.79 -5.70
C MET A 106 -14.45 -5.81 -6.66
N ASN A 107 -13.89 -4.61 -6.87
CA ASN A 107 -14.46 -3.64 -7.79
C ASN A 107 -14.42 -4.19 -9.22
N ARG A 108 -15.52 -4.01 -9.95
CA ARG A 108 -15.63 -4.32 -11.37
C ARG A 108 -15.02 -3.20 -12.22
N PRO A 109 -14.73 -3.44 -13.51
CA PRO A 109 -14.19 -2.41 -14.40
C PRO A 109 -14.99 -1.10 -14.40
N GLU A 110 -16.33 -1.17 -14.35
CA GLU A 110 -17.20 0.01 -14.28
C GLU A 110 -16.94 0.85 -13.03
N GLU A 111 -16.84 0.20 -11.87
CA GLU A 111 -16.59 0.86 -10.59
C GLU A 111 -15.15 1.38 -10.52
N PHE A 112 -14.21 0.66 -11.10
CA PHE A 112 -12.79 1.03 -11.16
C PHE A 112 -12.57 2.33 -11.95
N LYS A 113 -13.36 2.60 -13.00
CA LYS A 113 -13.29 3.86 -13.76
C LYS A 113 -13.45 5.09 -12.87
N HIS A 114 -14.34 5.03 -11.88
CA HIS A 114 -14.55 6.12 -10.93
C HIS A 114 -13.27 6.41 -10.11
N TYR A 115 -12.54 5.38 -9.69
CA TYR A 115 -11.28 5.57 -8.97
C TYR A 115 -10.21 6.22 -9.85
N ILE A 116 -10.15 5.84 -11.14
CA ILE A 116 -9.22 6.47 -12.08
C ILE A 116 -9.54 7.96 -12.24
N THR A 117 -10.80 8.28 -12.54
CA THR A 117 -11.21 9.63 -12.92
C THR A 117 -11.29 10.59 -11.74
N ASP A 118 -11.86 10.16 -10.61
CA ASP A 118 -12.02 10.99 -9.41
C ASP A 118 -10.68 11.23 -8.73
N ALA A 119 -9.81 10.21 -8.64
CA ALA A 119 -8.47 10.41 -8.12
C ALA A 119 -7.58 11.13 -9.15
N GLY A 120 -7.95 11.21 -10.42
CA GLY A 120 -7.09 11.69 -11.51
C GLY A 120 -5.77 10.94 -11.58
N ALA A 121 -5.81 9.62 -11.40
CA ALA A 121 -4.62 8.77 -11.30
C ALA A 121 -4.19 8.28 -12.70
N SER A 122 -2.90 8.40 -13.01
CA SER A 122 -2.31 7.90 -14.26
C SER A 122 -1.54 6.59 -14.09
N VAL A 123 -1.41 6.09 -12.86
CA VAL A 123 -0.61 4.92 -12.49
C VAL A 123 -1.42 3.99 -11.59
N VAL A 124 -1.32 2.69 -11.84
CA VAL A 124 -1.87 1.65 -10.96
C VAL A 124 -0.82 0.58 -10.70
N ILE A 125 -0.73 0.13 -9.46
CA ILE A 125 -0.05 -1.12 -9.10
C ILE A 125 -1.15 -2.13 -8.78
N CYS A 126 -1.18 -3.24 -9.51
CA CYS A 126 -2.23 -4.25 -9.40
C CYS A 126 -1.69 -5.67 -9.46
N SER A 127 -2.50 -6.63 -9.03
CA SER A 127 -2.20 -8.05 -9.26
C SER A 127 -2.55 -8.45 -10.69
N ASP A 128 -1.88 -9.47 -11.21
CA ASP A 128 -2.03 -9.97 -12.57
C ASP A 128 -3.46 -10.45 -12.89
N ASP A 129 -4.15 -11.05 -11.92
CA ASP A 129 -5.57 -11.43 -11.99
C ASP A 129 -6.52 -10.24 -12.18
N LEU A 130 -6.14 -9.05 -11.69
CA LEU A 130 -6.92 -7.82 -11.77
C LEU A 130 -6.49 -6.90 -12.92
N ALA A 131 -5.36 -7.17 -13.56
CA ALA A 131 -4.84 -6.32 -14.64
C ALA A 131 -5.83 -6.23 -15.83
N ALA A 132 -6.58 -7.30 -16.12
CA ALA A 132 -7.60 -7.28 -17.18
C ALA A 132 -8.73 -6.27 -16.89
N ASN A 133 -9.08 -6.06 -15.62
CA ASN A 133 -10.07 -5.06 -15.23
C ASN A 133 -9.57 -3.64 -15.49
N VAL A 134 -8.28 -3.39 -15.30
CA VAL A 134 -7.64 -2.10 -15.63
C VAL A 134 -7.72 -1.85 -17.14
N THR A 135 -7.40 -2.85 -17.96
CA THR A 135 -7.50 -2.75 -19.43
C THR A 135 -8.93 -2.44 -19.87
N ALA A 136 -9.91 -3.18 -19.33
CA ALA A 136 -11.32 -2.98 -19.65
C ALA A 136 -11.80 -1.58 -19.24
N ALA A 137 -11.46 -1.11 -18.05
CA ALA A 137 -11.78 0.24 -17.59
C ALA A 137 -11.16 1.32 -18.49
N ASN A 138 -9.90 1.15 -18.89
CA ASN A 138 -9.20 2.08 -19.80
C ASN A 138 -9.85 2.17 -21.18
N ALA A 139 -10.40 1.06 -21.71
CA ALA A 139 -11.00 1.03 -23.04
C ALA A 139 -12.16 2.03 -23.16
N ASP A 140 -12.95 2.17 -22.10
CA ASP A 140 -14.13 3.05 -22.03
C ASP A 140 -13.81 4.49 -21.63
N LEU A 141 -12.58 4.79 -21.20
CA LEU A 141 -12.18 6.12 -20.78
C LEU A 141 -11.58 6.94 -21.94
N PRO A 142 -11.78 8.27 -21.96
CA PRO A 142 -11.05 9.17 -22.86
C PRO A 142 -9.54 9.03 -22.64
N GLN A 143 -8.74 9.09 -23.71
CA GLN A 143 -7.29 8.88 -23.65
C GLN A 143 -6.59 9.74 -22.57
N ALA A 144 -7.05 10.98 -22.37
CA ALA A 144 -6.49 11.88 -21.37
C ALA A 144 -6.67 11.40 -19.91
N GLN A 145 -7.71 10.61 -19.65
CA GLN A 145 -8.10 10.12 -18.32
C GLN A 145 -7.67 8.67 -18.05
N ARG A 146 -7.06 7.99 -19.03
CA ARG A 146 -6.62 6.60 -18.88
C ARG A 146 -5.42 6.48 -17.94
N VAL A 147 -5.35 5.35 -17.24
CA VAL A 147 -4.12 4.89 -16.62
C VAL A 147 -3.11 4.56 -17.72
N ARG A 148 -1.88 5.06 -17.57
CA ARG A 148 -0.80 4.95 -18.58
C ARG A 148 0.27 3.96 -18.17
N HIS A 149 0.45 3.76 -16.87
CA HIS A 149 1.52 2.92 -16.33
C HIS A 149 0.97 1.86 -15.36
N PRO A 150 0.35 0.78 -15.85
CA PRO A 150 0.03 -0.36 -15.01
C PRO A 150 1.31 -1.13 -14.64
N LEU A 151 1.50 -1.38 -13.35
CA LEU A 151 2.53 -2.27 -12.81
C LEU A 151 1.83 -3.53 -12.24
N ALA A 152 2.04 -4.68 -12.89
CA ALA A 152 1.36 -5.93 -12.56
C ALA A 152 2.26 -6.88 -11.77
N THR A 153 1.82 -7.34 -10.60
CA THR A 153 2.52 -8.34 -9.78
C THR A 153 1.77 -9.67 -9.77
N SER A 154 2.48 -10.80 -9.64
CA SER A 154 1.85 -12.10 -9.40
C SER A 154 1.95 -12.48 -7.93
N TYR A 155 0.87 -13.01 -7.34
CA TYR A 155 0.92 -13.50 -5.96
C TYR A 155 1.89 -14.68 -5.81
N ALA A 156 2.02 -15.49 -6.87
CA ALA A 156 2.94 -16.62 -6.93
C ALA A 156 4.40 -16.23 -6.63
N ASP A 157 4.78 -14.99 -6.94
CA ASP A 157 6.14 -14.48 -6.74
C ASP A 157 6.52 -14.30 -5.27
N ALA A 158 5.53 -14.23 -4.39
CA ALA A 158 5.70 -14.11 -2.95
C ALA A 158 5.57 -15.44 -2.21
N LEU A 159 5.31 -16.54 -2.92
CA LEU A 159 5.21 -17.87 -2.32
C LEU A 159 6.60 -18.50 -2.14
N PRO A 160 6.74 -19.48 -1.23
CA PRO A 160 7.96 -20.28 -1.16
C PRO A 160 8.06 -21.21 -2.37
N ALA A 161 9.29 -21.60 -2.73
CA ALA A 161 9.51 -22.54 -3.84
C ALA A 161 8.96 -23.95 -3.55
N THR A 162 8.89 -24.32 -2.27
CA THR A 162 8.40 -25.61 -1.77
C THR A 162 7.58 -25.37 -0.52
N CYS A 163 6.59 -26.24 -0.28
CA CYS A 163 5.83 -26.28 0.96
C CYS A 163 6.31 -27.48 1.78
N ASP A 164 6.53 -27.29 3.08
CA ASP A 164 6.98 -28.37 3.96
C ASP A 164 5.83 -29.35 4.27
N HIS A 165 4.59 -28.85 4.36
CA HIS A 165 3.39 -29.65 4.59
C HIS A 165 2.34 -29.48 3.49
N SER A 166 1.50 -30.50 3.30
CA SER A 166 0.40 -30.47 2.32
C SER A 166 -0.67 -29.43 2.63
N GLU A 167 -0.87 -29.12 3.91
CA GLU A 167 -1.78 -28.07 4.38
C GLU A 167 -1.26 -26.65 4.13
N ASP A 168 0.04 -26.47 3.86
CA ASP A 168 0.64 -25.17 3.55
C ASP A 168 0.49 -24.79 2.07
N VAL A 169 -0.02 -25.72 1.25
CA VAL A 169 -0.18 -25.51 -0.18
C VAL A 169 -1.14 -24.35 -0.43
N PRO A 170 -0.69 -23.28 -1.10
CA PRO A 170 -1.52 -22.12 -1.37
C PRO A 170 -2.70 -22.51 -2.26
N PRO A 171 -3.86 -21.83 -2.11
CA PRO A 171 -5.02 -22.14 -2.91
C PRO A 171 -4.74 -21.88 -4.40
N ALA A 172 -5.28 -22.72 -5.27
CA ALA A 172 -4.92 -22.74 -6.70
C ALA A 172 -5.11 -21.39 -7.42
N TRP A 173 -6.06 -20.56 -6.98
CA TRP A 173 -6.29 -19.23 -7.55
C TRP A 173 -5.11 -18.27 -7.32
N LEU A 174 -4.33 -18.47 -6.25
CA LEU A 174 -3.17 -17.63 -5.92
C LEU A 174 -1.97 -17.93 -6.83
N THR A 175 -1.92 -19.14 -7.38
CA THR A 175 -0.87 -19.62 -8.28
C THR A 175 -1.30 -19.64 -9.75
N ALA A 176 -2.55 -19.21 -10.04
CA ALA A 176 -3.07 -19.21 -11.39
C ALA A 176 -2.29 -18.23 -12.25
N ALA A 177 -1.87 -18.68 -13.44
CA ALA A 177 -1.22 -17.80 -14.40
C ALA A 177 -2.26 -16.94 -15.11
N HIS A 178 -2.03 -15.63 -15.15
CA HIS A 178 -2.85 -14.68 -15.87
C HIS A 178 -2.09 -14.11 -17.07
N PRO A 179 -2.75 -13.91 -18.23
CA PRO A 179 -2.07 -13.40 -19.41
C PRO A 179 -1.66 -11.93 -19.20
N PRO A 180 -0.45 -11.54 -19.64
CA PRO A 180 0.01 -10.17 -19.55
C PRO A 180 -0.94 -9.25 -20.33
N GLN A 181 -1.16 -8.05 -19.78
CA GLN A 181 -2.07 -7.07 -20.36
C GLN A 181 -1.30 -6.02 -21.17
N PRO A 182 -1.89 -5.48 -22.26
CA PRO A 182 -1.24 -4.45 -23.07
C PRO A 182 -0.82 -3.23 -22.25
N GLY A 183 0.46 -2.85 -22.36
CA GLY A 183 1.03 -1.69 -21.66
C GLY A 183 1.33 -1.93 -20.17
N ALA A 184 0.94 -3.07 -19.59
CA ALA A 184 1.32 -3.41 -18.23
C ALA A 184 2.79 -3.86 -18.16
N VAL A 185 3.53 -3.30 -17.22
CA VAL A 185 4.90 -3.71 -16.90
C VAL A 185 4.85 -4.78 -15.82
N ALA A 186 5.63 -5.85 -15.96
CA ALA A 186 5.74 -6.86 -14.93
C ALA A 186 6.54 -6.35 -13.72
N TRP A 187 6.06 -6.64 -12.52
CA TRP A 187 6.67 -6.24 -11.26
C TRP A 187 8.15 -6.64 -11.18
N LYS A 188 8.47 -7.89 -11.53
CA LYS A 188 9.86 -8.38 -11.53
C LYS A 188 10.77 -7.55 -12.44
N ASP A 189 10.29 -7.20 -13.63
CA ASP A 189 11.07 -6.44 -14.60
C ASP A 189 11.29 -4.99 -14.13
N ALA A 190 10.30 -4.40 -13.46
CA ALA A 190 10.43 -3.09 -12.84
C ALA A 190 11.47 -3.11 -11.71
N LEU A 191 11.38 -4.07 -10.78
CA LEU A 191 12.27 -4.15 -9.63
C LEU A 191 13.70 -4.56 -10.03
N ALA A 192 13.86 -5.37 -11.08
CA ALA A 192 15.16 -5.78 -11.61
C ALA A 192 16.02 -4.60 -12.09
N GLN A 193 15.39 -3.48 -12.47
CA GLN A 193 16.10 -2.26 -12.87
C GLN A 193 16.81 -1.58 -11.70
N ARG A 194 16.38 -1.85 -10.45
CA ARG A 194 16.96 -1.28 -9.22
C ARG A 194 17.13 0.24 -9.28
N LEU A 195 16.12 0.91 -9.83
CA LEU A 195 16.12 2.37 -9.95
C LEU A 195 16.10 2.99 -8.55
N VAL A 196 16.99 3.94 -8.33
CA VAL A 196 17.13 4.61 -7.04
C VAL A 196 16.22 5.84 -7.00
N PRO A 197 15.26 5.94 -6.08
CA PRO A 197 14.41 7.12 -5.97
C PRO A 197 15.20 8.35 -5.54
N GLY A 198 14.71 9.53 -5.93
CA GLY A 198 15.25 10.82 -5.47
C GLY A 198 15.11 11.01 -3.95
N PRO A 199 15.58 12.14 -3.40
CA PRO A 199 15.46 12.40 -1.96
C PRO A 199 13.99 12.35 -1.51
N HIS A 200 13.73 11.75 -0.34
CA HIS A 200 12.40 11.75 0.28
C HIS A 200 12.12 13.13 0.88
N THR A 201 11.02 13.77 0.50
CA THR A 201 10.71 15.16 0.91
C THR A 201 9.32 15.34 1.54
N ALA A 202 8.50 14.29 1.62
CA ALA A 202 7.19 14.36 2.27
C ALA A 202 7.34 14.51 3.78
N GLY A 203 6.60 15.47 4.34
CA GLY A 203 6.44 15.75 5.76
C GLY A 203 5.08 15.31 6.30
N PRO A 204 4.79 15.60 7.59
CA PRO A 204 3.56 15.16 8.26
C PRO A 204 2.26 15.70 7.64
N ASP A 205 2.33 16.82 6.94
CA ASP A 205 1.17 17.53 6.39
C ASP A 205 0.88 17.19 4.93
N ASP A 206 1.81 16.50 4.26
CA ASP A 206 1.60 15.98 2.92
C ASP A 206 0.60 14.81 2.94
N LEU A 207 -0.20 14.71 1.88
CA LEU A 207 -1.16 13.62 1.71
C LEU A 207 -0.44 12.27 1.60
N ALA A 208 -0.94 11.28 2.33
CA ALA A 208 -0.34 9.94 2.37
C ALA A 208 -1.26 8.89 1.76
N VAL A 209 -2.54 8.92 2.12
CA VAL A 209 -3.51 7.91 1.69
C VAL A 209 -4.87 8.55 1.43
N MET A 210 -5.56 8.03 0.43
CA MET A 210 -6.90 8.46 0.05
C MET A 210 -7.82 7.25 -0.15
N PRO A 211 -8.28 6.59 0.93
CA PRO A 211 -9.26 5.51 0.83
C PRO A 211 -10.62 6.07 0.39
N TYR A 212 -11.31 5.31 -0.46
CA TYR A 212 -12.67 5.66 -0.88
C TYR A 212 -13.69 5.02 0.05
N THR A 213 -14.72 5.80 0.38
CA THR A 213 -15.85 5.31 1.18
C THR A 213 -17.15 5.58 0.43
N SER A 214 -18.05 4.60 0.43
CA SER A 214 -19.40 4.78 -0.07
C SER A 214 -20.20 5.55 0.98
N GLY A 215 -20.54 6.81 0.67
CA GLY A 215 -21.51 7.58 1.43
C GLY A 215 -22.95 7.17 1.07
N THR A 216 -23.93 7.86 1.65
CA THR A 216 -25.36 7.65 1.35
C THR A 216 -25.79 8.22 -0.02
N THR A 217 -24.90 8.90 -0.75
CA THR A 217 -25.26 9.75 -1.91
C THR A 217 -24.50 9.41 -3.20
N GLY A 218 -24.49 8.14 -3.63
CA GLY A 218 -23.99 7.76 -4.96
C GLY A 218 -22.52 7.31 -4.97
N PHE A 219 -21.71 7.88 -5.86
CA PHE A 219 -20.33 7.43 -6.08
C PHE A 219 -19.45 7.58 -4.82
N PRO A 220 -18.54 6.62 -4.56
CA PRO A 220 -17.62 6.69 -3.43
C PRO A 220 -16.76 7.96 -3.45
N LYS A 221 -16.42 8.51 -2.28
CA LYS A 221 -15.58 9.72 -2.16
C LYS A 221 -14.24 9.39 -1.51
N GLY A 222 -13.16 9.96 -2.02
CA GLY A 222 -11.82 9.83 -1.45
C GLY A 222 -11.67 10.61 -0.14
N CYS A 223 -11.38 9.91 0.96
CA CYS A 223 -11.08 10.52 2.25
C CYS A 223 -9.60 10.92 2.29
N MET A 224 -9.29 12.22 2.27
CA MET A 224 -7.89 12.68 2.27
C MET A 224 -7.24 12.57 3.64
N HIS A 225 -6.20 11.73 3.76
CA HIS A 225 -5.44 11.58 4.99
C HIS A 225 -3.97 12.00 4.80
N PRO A 226 -3.52 13.09 5.44
CA PRO A 226 -2.10 13.39 5.53
C PRO A 226 -1.39 12.42 6.47
N HIS A 227 -0.07 12.31 6.31
CA HIS A 227 0.79 11.43 7.12
C HIS A 227 0.50 11.53 8.62
N ARG A 228 0.33 12.75 9.16
CA ARG A 228 0.04 12.99 10.59
C ARG A 228 -1.21 12.27 11.10
N THR A 229 -2.27 12.20 10.30
CA THR A 229 -3.53 11.57 10.72
C THR A 229 -3.39 10.06 10.79
N VAL A 230 -2.68 9.47 9.83
CA VAL A 230 -2.40 8.03 9.82
C VAL A 230 -1.39 7.68 10.90
N MET A 231 -0.36 8.49 11.08
CA MET A 231 0.65 8.33 12.13
C MET A 231 0.01 8.31 13.52
N HIS A 232 -0.99 9.17 13.75
CA HIS A 232 -1.75 9.16 14.99
C HIS A 232 -2.41 7.79 15.23
N ASN A 233 -3.04 7.20 14.22
CA ASN A 233 -3.65 5.88 14.32
C ASN A 233 -2.60 4.78 14.59
N VAL A 234 -1.46 4.81 13.89
CA VAL A 234 -0.36 3.86 14.11
C VAL A 234 0.12 3.90 15.56
N VAL A 235 0.31 5.10 16.11
CA VAL A 235 0.73 5.28 17.50
C VAL A 235 -0.38 4.90 18.48
N ALA A 236 -1.63 5.27 18.22
CA ALA A 236 -2.77 4.92 19.08
C ALA A 236 -2.93 3.40 19.24
N VAL A 237 -2.77 2.63 18.16
CA VAL A 237 -2.84 1.17 18.19
C VAL A 237 -1.75 0.57 19.08
N SER A 238 -0.55 1.15 19.12
CA SER A 238 0.52 0.67 20.01
C SER A 238 0.13 0.73 21.51
N TYR A 239 -0.75 1.65 21.90
CA TYR A 239 -1.26 1.73 23.27
C TYR A 239 -2.37 0.71 23.56
N THR A 240 -3.13 0.26 22.56
CA THR A 240 -4.17 -0.76 22.79
C THR A 240 -3.59 -2.11 23.18
N HIS A 241 -2.41 -2.47 22.64
CA HIS A 241 -1.69 -3.68 23.04
C HIS A 241 -1.18 -3.64 24.50
N LEU A 242 -1.09 -2.47 25.13
CA LEU A 242 -0.73 -2.33 26.55
C LEU A 242 -1.91 -2.59 27.50
N THR A 243 -3.13 -2.75 26.98
CA THR A 243 -4.35 -2.93 27.80
C THR A 243 -4.92 -4.35 27.79
N LEU A 244 -4.46 -5.22 26.89
CA LEU A 244 -4.82 -6.63 26.93
C LEU A 244 -4.00 -7.31 28.04
N PRO A 245 -4.62 -8.01 29.01
CA PRO A 245 -3.86 -8.81 29.95
C PRO A 245 -3.06 -9.84 29.14
N THR A 246 -1.73 -9.79 29.24
CA THR A 246 -0.88 -10.93 28.88
C THR A 246 -1.43 -12.13 29.64
N LYS A 247 -1.99 -13.11 28.92
CA LYS A 247 -2.26 -14.42 29.51
C LYS A 247 -0.92 -14.93 30.05
N ALA A 248 -0.84 -15.08 31.36
CA ALA A 248 0.22 -15.78 32.05
C ALA A 248 0.15 -17.28 31.73
#